data_AF-A0A3R6PR12-F1
#
_entry.id   AF-A0A3R6PR12-F1
#
_cell.length_a   1.000
_cell.length_b   1.000
_cell.length_c   1.000
_cell.angle_alpha   90.00
_cell.angle_beta   90.00
_cell.angle_gamma   90.00
#
_symmetry.space_group_name_H-M   'P 1'
#
loop_
_entity.id
_entity.type
_entity.pdbx_description
1 polymer ?
#
loop_
_entity_poly.entity_id
_entity_poly.type
_entity_poly.pdbx_seq_one_letter_code
_entity_poly.pdbx_strand_id
1 'polypeptide(L)'
;MKLTKEENQVVCKFLENIVNEGGEYLLKLTQFMILRWSQEAININAGEMSISQTIDHKGEQYNTRMAIQYSKVGEKSLEERAYEIADRMISSGSGDCDLREELKKAILAGYNLHSEDFDDD
;
A
#
# COMPACT_ATOMS: atom_id res chain seq x y z
N MET A 1 -9.91 8.83 23.97
CA MET A 1 -9.25 8.54 25.26
C MET A 1 -8.48 9.78 25.67
N LYS A 2 -8.57 10.25 26.93
CA LYS A 2 -7.73 11.35 27.42
C LYS A 2 -6.44 10.74 27.99
N LEU A 3 -5.30 11.16 27.48
CA LEU A 3 -4.00 10.73 27.99
C LEU A 3 -3.71 11.36 29.34
N THR A 4 -2.99 10.65 30.20
CA THR A 4 -2.41 11.21 31.43
C THR A 4 -1.29 12.21 31.09
N LYS A 5 -0.85 12.97 32.10
CA LYS A 5 0.24 13.94 31.91
C LYS A 5 1.55 13.25 31.54
N GLU A 6 1.86 12.10 32.13
CA GLU A 6 3.06 11.32 31.78
C GLU A 6 2.96 10.76 30.35
N GLU A 7 1.81 10.18 29.99
CA GLU A 7 1.58 9.64 28.65
C GLU A 7 1.75 10.73 27.58
N ASN A 8 1.20 11.93 27.85
CA ASN A 8 1.30 13.05 26.93
C ASN A 8 2.75 13.52 26.76
N GLN A 9 3.54 13.57 27.84
CA GLN A 9 4.98 13.89 27.75
C GLN A 9 5.76 12.88 26.92
N VAL A 10 5.47 11.59 27.07
CA VAL A 10 6.12 10.54 26.28
C VAL A 10 5.78 10.68 24.79
N VAL A 11 4.51 10.93 24.46
CA VAL A 11 4.06 11.14 23.07
C VAL A 11 4.71 12.39 22.47
N CYS A 12 4.70 13.51 23.19
CA CYS A 12 5.33 14.74 22.70
C CYS A 12 6.83 14.56 22.43
N LYS A 13 7.55 13.90 23.35
CA LYS A 13 8.98 13.62 23.17
C LYS A 13 9.25 12.69 21.99
N PHE A 14 8.40 11.69 21.77
CA PHE A 14 8.51 10.82 20.60
C PHE A 14 8.29 11.60 19.28
N LEU A 15 7.28 12.46 19.23
CA LEU A 15 7.01 13.31 18.07
C LEU A 15 8.15 14.32 17.81
N GLU A 16 8.68 14.95 18.86
CA GLU A 16 9.86 15.82 18.74
C GLU A 16 11.08 15.06 18.20
N ASN A 17 11.34 13.84 18.67
CA ASN A 17 12.43 13.02 18.15
C ASN A 17 12.23 12.64 16.68
N ILE A 18 10.99 12.39 16.23
CA ILE A 18 10.69 12.16 14.81
C ILE A 18 11.04 13.39 13.97
N VAL A 19 10.69 14.59 14.44
CA VAL A 19 10.95 15.85 13.74
C VAL A 19 12.45 16.16 13.71
N ASN A 20 13.16 15.88 14.80
CA ASN A 20 14.54 16.33 14.99
C ASN A 20 15.60 15.34 14.47
N GLU A 21 15.39 14.03 14.60
CA GLU A 21 16.45 13.05 14.36
C GLU A 21 16.55 12.57 12.91
N GLY A 22 15.46 12.67 12.13
CA GLY A 22 15.44 12.29 10.72
C GLY A 22 15.60 10.77 10.48
N GLY A 23 14.71 10.18 9.68
CA GLY A 23 14.87 8.83 9.15
C GLY A 23 14.53 7.68 10.12
N GLU A 24 15.28 7.47 11.21
CA GLU A 24 15.15 6.23 12.02
C GLU A 24 13.81 6.17 12.80
N TYR A 25 13.43 7.26 13.47
CA TYR A 25 12.15 7.32 14.18
C TYR A 25 10.96 7.38 13.23
N LEU A 26 11.13 7.96 12.04
CA LEU A 26 10.13 7.93 10.98
C LEU A 26 9.91 6.51 10.45
N LEU A 27 10.99 5.73 10.29
CA LEU A 27 10.90 4.31 9.91
C LEU A 27 10.15 3.51 10.97
N LYS A 28 10.48 3.68 12.26
CA LYS A 28 9.76 2.99 13.36
C LYS A 28 8.28 3.37 13.40
N LEU A 29 7.95 4.65 13.21
CA LEU A 29 6.56 5.10 13.10
C LEU A 29 5.85 4.44 11.91
N THR A 30 6.51 4.37 10.76
CA THR A 30 5.96 3.74 9.55
C THR A 30 5.73 2.24 9.75
N GLN A 31 6.66 1.54 10.41
CA GLN A 31 6.51 0.13 10.78
C GLN A 31 5.31 -0.09 11.72
N PHE A 32 5.12 0.78 12.72
CA PHE A 32 3.96 0.73 13.59
C PHE A 32 2.65 0.95 12.82
N MET A 33 2.62 1.93 11.92
CA MET A 33 1.45 2.20 11.07
C MET A 33 1.10 0.99 10.20
N ILE A 34 2.08 0.37 9.55
CA ILE A 34 1.87 -0.87 8.76
C ILE A 34 1.27 -1.97 9.64
N LEU A 35 1.83 -2.21 10.84
CA LEU A 35 1.30 -3.23 11.76
C LEU A 35 -0.17 -2.99 12.10
N ARG A 36 -0.54 -1.76 12.48
CA ARG A 36 -1.91 -1.41 12.87
C ARG A 36 -2.88 -1.58 11.72
N TRP A 37 -2.52 -1.06 10.55
CA TRP A 37 -3.36 -1.12 9.36
C TRP A 37 -3.54 -2.54 8.82
N SER A 38 -2.48 -3.36 8.85
CA SER A 38 -2.58 -4.78 8.50
C SER A 38 -3.54 -5.54 9.43
N GLN A 39 -3.53 -5.25 10.74
CA GLN A 39 -4.47 -5.86 11.69
C GLN A 39 -5.93 -5.52 11.35
N GLU A 40 -6.22 -4.25 11.04
CA GLU A 40 -7.56 -3.85 10.63
C GLU A 40 -7.98 -4.51 9.31
N ALA A 41 -7.09 -4.54 8.31
CA ALA A 41 -7.37 -5.18 7.02
C ALA A 41 -7.67 -6.69 7.19
N ILE A 42 -6.91 -7.39 8.04
CA ILE A 42 -7.14 -8.79 8.40
C ILE A 42 -8.51 -8.98 9.06
N ASN A 43 -8.87 -8.11 10.02
CA ASN A 43 -10.14 -8.20 10.75
C ASN A 43 -11.37 -8.10 9.83
N ILE A 44 -11.27 -7.32 8.75
CA ILE A 44 -12.34 -7.15 7.76
C ILE A 44 -12.18 -8.05 6.54
N ASN A 45 -11.16 -8.93 6.52
CA ASN A 45 -10.84 -9.80 5.40
C ASN A 45 -10.59 -9.07 4.06
N ALA A 46 -9.92 -7.91 4.11
CA ALA A 46 -9.54 -7.14 2.93
C ALA A 46 -8.14 -7.54 2.46
N GLY A 47 -7.98 -8.06 1.24
CA GLY A 47 -6.66 -8.46 0.72
C GLY A 47 -5.68 -7.30 0.49
N GLU A 48 -6.20 -6.08 0.37
CA GLU A 48 -5.44 -4.84 0.27
C GLU A 48 -6.19 -3.70 0.98
N MET A 49 -5.44 -2.81 1.60
CA MET A 49 -5.95 -1.51 2.03
C MET A 49 -5.05 -0.41 1.47
N SER A 50 -5.67 0.64 0.92
CA SER A 50 -4.93 1.77 0.38
C SER A 50 -5.38 3.09 0.95
N ILE A 51 -4.43 3.97 1.24
CA ILE A 51 -4.65 5.32 1.73
C ILE A 51 -4.15 6.27 0.65
N SER A 52 -4.99 7.23 0.25
CA SER A 52 -4.64 8.24 -0.75
C SER A 52 -4.72 9.63 -0.15
N GLN A 53 -3.83 10.52 -0.61
CA GLN A 53 -3.85 11.93 -0.25
C GLN A 53 -3.29 12.77 -1.40
N THR A 54 -3.68 14.04 -1.46
CA THR A 54 -3.09 15.03 -2.35
C THR A 54 -2.03 15.82 -1.57
N ILE A 55 -0.86 16.02 -2.17
CA ILE A 55 0.23 16.82 -1.60
C ILE A 55 0.64 17.92 -2.58
N ASP A 56 1.02 19.07 -2.05
CA ASP A 56 1.72 20.10 -2.82
C ASP A 56 3.24 19.86 -2.71
N HIS A 57 3.91 19.75 -3.84
CA HIS A 57 5.37 19.65 -3.90
C HIS A 57 5.91 20.59 -4.97
N LYS A 58 6.72 21.58 -4.56
CA LYS A 58 7.34 22.57 -5.45
C LYS A 58 6.34 23.36 -6.33
N GLY A 59 5.15 23.62 -5.82
CA GLY A 59 4.12 24.41 -6.50
C GLY A 59 3.16 23.59 -7.38
N GLU A 60 3.39 22.28 -7.48
CA GLU A 60 2.54 21.34 -8.22
C GLU A 60 1.81 20.39 -7.27
N GLN A 61 0.60 19.96 -7.65
CA GLN A 61 -0.19 19.00 -6.88
C GLN A 61 0.02 17.57 -7.37
N TYR A 62 0.29 16.67 -6.41
CA TYR A 62 0.47 15.26 -6.66
C TYR A 62 -0.54 14.44 -5.86
N ASN A 63 -1.18 13.49 -6.53
CA ASN A 63 -1.92 12.44 -5.84
C ASN A 63 -0.94 11.35 -5.45
N THR A 64 -0.91 11.03 -4.17
CA THR A 64 -0.06 9.98 -3.61
C THR A 64 -0.94 8.90 -3.00
N ARG A 65 -0.53 7.64 -3.17
CA ARG A 65 -1.24 6.49 -2.63
C ARG A 65 -0.24 5.54 -1.99
N MET A 66 -0.55 5.08 -0.78
CA MET A 66 0.15 4.00 -0.12
C MET A 66 -0.80 2.81 -0.04
N ALA A 67 -0.33 1.62 -0.42
CA ALA A 67 -1.07 0.38 -0.31
C ALA A 67 -0.37 -0.57 0.67
N ILE A 68 -1.18 -1.31 1.43
CA ILE A 68 -0.74 -2.36 2.35
C ILE A 68 -1.43 -3.64 1.91
N GLN A 69 -0.64 -4.64 1.61
CA GLN A 69 -1.08 -5.97 1.23
C GLN A 69 -0.54 -6.96 2.26
N TYR A 70 -1.31 -8.02 2.53
CA TYR A 70 -0.87 -9.09 3.41
C TYR A 70 -1.19 -10.45 2.83
N SER A 71 -0.39 -11.43 3.21
CA SER A 71 -0.64 -12.85 2.99
C SER A 71 -0.38 -13.59 4.29
N LYS A 72 -1.10 -14.68 4.51
CA LYS A 72 -0.85 -15.55 5.64
C LYS A 72 0.34 -16.44 5.30
N VAL A 73 1.29 -16.57 6.22
CA VAL A 73 2.47 -17.42 6.05
C VAL A 73 2.04 -18.86 5.77
N GLY A 74 2.59 -19.46 4.71
CA GLY A 74 2.28 -20.82 4.27
C GLY A 74 1.05 -20.94 3.37
N GLU A 75 0.31 -19.86 3.14
CA GLU A 75 -0.67 -19.76 2.04
C GLU A 75 0.02 -19.24 0.77
N LYS A 76 -0.68 -19.31 -0.37
CA LYS A 76 -0.18 -18.76 -1.63
C LYS A 76 0.22 -17.30 -1.48
N SER A 77 1.43 -16.98 -1.94
CA SER A 77 1.99 -15.63 -1.94
C SER A 77 1.17 -14.71 -2.85
N LEU A 78 1.39 -13.39 -2.73
CA LEU A 78 0.73 -12.42 -3.61
C LEU A 78 1.15 -12.65 -5.06
N GLU A 79 2.44 -12.93 -5.27
CA GLU A 79 3.03 -13.22 -6.57
C GLU A 79 2.40 -14.47 -7.19
N GLU A 80 2.28 -15.57 -6.43
CA GLU A 80 1.63 -16.80 -6.90
C GLU A 80 0.16 -16.55 -7.29
N ARG A 81 -0.56 -15.76 -6.50
CA ARG A 81 -1.94 -15.36 -6.83
C ARG A 81 -2.01 -14.49 -8.08
N ALA A 82 -1.06 -13.56 -8.24
CA ALA A 82 -0.97 -12.71 -9.42
C ALA A 82 -0.70 -13.53 -10.69
N TYR A 83 0.23 -14.50 -10.63
CA TYR A 83 0.49 -15.43 -11.73
C TYR A 83 -0.75 -16.25 -12.09
N GLU A 84 -1.45 -16.83 -11.10
CA GLU A 84 -2.68 -17.61 -11.37
C GLU A 84 -3.81 -16.79 -12.00
N ILE A 85 -3.86 -15.49 -11.72
CA ILE A 85 -4.84 -14.59 -12.30
C ILE A 85 -4.41 -14.20 -13.71
N ALA A 86 -3.14 -13.88 -13.93
CA ALA A 86 -2.59 -13.62 -15.26
C ALA A 86 -2.78 -14.83 -16.19
N ASP A 87 -2.45 -16.05 -15.72
CA ASP A 87 -2.67 -17.29 -16.46
C ASP A 87 -4.15 -17.52 -16.75
N ARG A 88 -5.05 -17.21 -15.80
CA ARG A 88 -6.49 -17.25 -16.02
C ARG A 88 -6.95 -16.24 -17.07
N MET A 89 -6.45 -15.01 -17.05
CA MET A 89 -6.77 -13.98 -18.05
C MET A 89 -6.29 -14.38 -19.44
N ILE A 90 -5.07 -14.92 -19.54
CA ILE A 90 -4.49 -15.41 -20.81
C ILE A 90 -5.27 -16.63 -21.32
N SER A 91 -5.61 -17.58 -20.45
CA SER A 91 -6.32 -18.81 -20.84
C SER A 91 -7.82 -18.60 -21.11
N SER A 92 -8.46 -17.62 -20.45
CA SER A 92 -9.83 -17.17 -20.79
C SER A 92 -9.87 -16.28 -22.03
N GLY A 93 -8.72 -15.79 -22.49
CA GLY A 93 -8.49 -15.08 -23.74
C GLY A 93 -8.54 -15.94 -25.00
N SER A 94 -9.36 -16.99 -25.03
CA SER A 94 -9.61 -17.75 -26.26
C SER A 94 -10.56 -16.96 -27.18
N GLY A 95 -10.03 -16.40 -28.26
CA GLY A 95 -10.77 -16.00 -29.46
C GLY A 95 -11.09 -14.51 -29.62
N ASP A 96 -11.62 -13.83 -28.59
CA ASP A 96 -12.22 -12.48 -28.75
C ASP A 96 -12.01 -11.56 -27.53
N CYS A 97 -11.07 -11.89 -26.64
CA CYS A 97 -10.87 -11.12 -25.41
C CYS A 97 -10.04 -9.85 -25.67
N ASP A 98 -10.64 -8.68 -25.45
CA ASP A 98 -9.90 -7.42 -25.39
C ASP A 98 -9.05 -7.40 -24.11
N LEU A 99 -7.83 -7.90 -24.22
CA LEU A 99 -6.83 -7.91 -23.16
C LEU A 99 -6.69 -6.53 -22.48
N ARG A 100 -6.92 -5.43 -23.22
CA ARG A 100 -6.87 -4.07 -22.68
C ARG A 100 -8.01 -3.82 -21.68
N GLU A 101 -9.20 -4.32 -21.93
CA GLU A 101 -10.34 -4.16 -21.02
C GLU A 101 -10.16 -4.99 -19.75
N GLU A 102 -9.56 -6.18 -19.85
CA GLU A 102 -9.23 -7.02 -18.68
C GLU A 102 -8.10 -6.41 -17.83
N LEU A 103 -7.05 -5.87 -18.46
CA LEU A 103 -6.00 -5.14 -17.75
C LEU A 103 -6.53 -3.86 -17.09
N LYS A 104 -7.45 -3.14 -17.73
CA LYS A 104 -8.13 -1.98 -17.14
C LYS A 104 -8.96 -2.34 -15.92
N LYS A 105 -9.73 -3.45 -15.97
CA LYS A 105 -10.46 -3.97 -14.80
C LYS A 105 -9.50 -4.35 -13.67
N ALA A 106 -8.35 -4.93 -14.02
CA ALA A 106 -7.31 -5.23 -13.05
C ALA A 106 -6.76 -3.94 -12.39
N ILE A 107 -6.41 -2.92 -13.16
CA ILE A 107 -5.95 -1.64 -12.60
C ILE A 107 -7.02 -1.03 -11.68
N LEU A 108 -8.29 -1.03 -12.09
CA LEU A 108 -9.40 -0.50 -11.29
C LEU A 108 -9.67 -1.31 -10.01
N ALA A 109 -9.37 -2.61 -10.00
CA ALA A 109 -9.49 -3.48 -8.84
C ALA A 109 -8.29 -3.40 -7.88
N GLY A 110 -7.30 -2.53 -8.16
CA GLY A 110 -6.14 -2.30 -7.30
C GLY A 110 -4.93 -3.18 -7.63
N TYR A 111 -4.93 -3.90 -8.75
CA TYR A 111 -3.75 -4.66 -9.15
C TYR A 111 -2.62 -3.69 -9.54
N ASN A 112 -1.45 -3.87 -8.90
CA ASN A 112 -0.28 -3.07 -9.18
C ASN A 112 0.37 -3.51 -10.51
N LEU A 113 -0.01 -2.84 -11.60
CA LEU A 113 0.61 -2.99 -12.94
C LEU A 113 1.64 -1.88 -13.22
N HIS A 114 2.26 -1.29 -12.19
CA HIS A 114 3.25 -0.24 -12.40
C HIS A 114 4.42 -0.74 -13.25
N SER A 115 4.51 -0.20 -14.47
CA SER A 115 5.79 0.06 -15.11
C SER A 115 6.29 1.38 -14.52
N GLU A 116 7.51 1.39 -13.98
CA GLU A 116 8.18 2.65 -13.69
C GLU A 116 8.83 3.11 -15.00
N ASP A 117 8.51 4.32 -15.45
CA ASP A 117 9.11 4.95 -16.64
C ASP A 117 10.56 5.37 -16.32
N PHE A 118 11.43 4.40 -16.05
CA PHE A 118 12.88 4.61 -15.93
C PHE A 118 13.63 4.31 -17.23
N ASP A 119 12.91 3.93 -18.29
CA ASP A 119 13.46 3.91 -19.63
C ASP A 119 13.43 5.33 -20.19
N ASP A 120 14.38 6.16 -19.75
CA ASP A 120 14.90 7.24 -20.59
C ASP A 120 15.76 6.55 -21.68
N ASP A 121 15.45 6.81 -22.95
CA ASP A 121 16.14 6.28 -24.15
C ASP A 121 17.68 6.18 -24.05
#